data_AF-A0A8K0QPG5-F1
#
_entry.id   AF-A0A8K0QPG5-F1
#
_cell.length_a   1.000
_cell.length_b   1.000
_cell.length_c   1.000
_cell.angle_alpha   90.00
_cell.angle_beta   90.00
_cell.angle_gamma   90.00
#
_symmetry.space_group_name_H-M   'P 1'
#
loop_
_entity.id
_entity.type
_entity.pdbx_description
1 polymer ?
#
loop_
_entity_poly.entity_id
_entity_poly.type
_entity_poly.pdbx_seq_one_letter_code
_entity_poly.pdbx_strand_id
1 'polypeptide(L)'
;MKAWTSTSLRLRPSLALRNQLCMRGAVRSMSAMQASNRLRTALNQGRTSFGAWQMIPGANVSRLLARSGVDWVLVDCEHGNLDDGAMHDAVPAIAALGVSPIVRLPDMQGWMVKRALDSGAHGIVVPLLRTVEEARQLVQSAKFPPLGRRGFGSPIAPERFNPVPSFTEYLQQANDALLTIVQIETKEALECVDEIAAVEGIDVLFIGPFDLGNNIGHPIINGVIAPELKDALAKVLSASKNAGKKCGTPLACLQRPQVSRVNKVILQDCSRRRVANMVRKSFIMAQKCVHQGCGKEYTDAAEKCEYHPGPPVFHEGQKGWKCCKPRVLTFDEFMDIPPCTTGVHSTTDKPPGFEEKPQQDDASLAKKIDDLNAATPPSRGPIQPAQHAPTPPPPALESEDDEPGLEIPDGAGCKRRTCGATYKKGSSRDAEECVHHPGVPIFHEGSKGYSCCKRRVLEFDQFMNIAGCKTKKQHLFVGSSKKNKTDAGGEDVLTTVRHDFYQTPANVIASFFLKKINKETAKVEFQEKQLVLDLTTTDSPPKRYKAEVPLFATIDAEKSSFKILGTKLELSLVKSDGSSWPVLRSDDALTGEILQVGRAGRA
;
A
#
# COMPACT_ATOMS: atom_id res chain seq x y z
N MET A 1 87.39 -11.77 -60.65
CA MET A 1 86.23 -12.67 -60.89
C MET A 1 85.01 -11.80 -61.18
N LYS A 2 84.37 -12.01 -62.34
CA LYS A 2 83.26 -11.20 -62.89
C LYS A 2 81.90 -11.75 -62.44
N ALA A 3 81.02 -10.84 -61.98
CA ALA A 3 79.64 -10.59 -62.40
C ALA A 3 78.65 -11.74 -62.79
N TRP A 4 77.44 -11.65 -62.18
CA TRP A 4 76.06 -11.60 -62.76
C TRP A 4 75.03 -12.74 -62.50
N THR A 5 73.88 -12.27 -61.98
CA THR A 5 72.43 -12.63 -62.20
C THR A 5 71.80 -13.94 -61.70
N SER A 6 70.68 -13.83 -60.97
CA SER A 6 69.36 -14.36 -61.40
C SER A 6 68.19 -13.91 -60.50
N THR A 7 67.10 -13.54 -61.18
CA THR A 7 65.76 -13.11 -60.73
C THR A 7 64.82 -14.32 -60.49
N SER A 8 63.60 -14.10 -59.94
CA SER A 8 62.33 -14.89 -60.06
C SER A 8 61.79 -15.40 -58.70
N LEU A 9 60.51 -15.32 -58.30
CA LEU A 9 59.23 -14.85 -58.87
C LEU A 9 58.28 -14.56 -57.68
N ARG A 10 57.50 -13.47 -57.71
CA ARG A 10 56.37 -13.26 -56.79
C ARG A 10 55.16 -14.07 -57.28
N LEU A 11 54.69 -15.04 -56.49
CA LEU A 11 53.37 -15.62 -56.66
C LEU A 11 52.33 -14.76 -55.93
N ARG A 12 51.40 -14.16 -56.69
CA ARG A 12 50.18 -13.54 -56.15
C ARG A 12 49.21 -14.66 -55.72
N PRO A 13 48.72 -14.70 -54.47
CA PRO A 13 47.59 -15.55 -54.14
C PRO A 13 46.33 -15.01 -54.84
N SER A 14 45.53 -15.91 -55.40
CA SER A 14 44.33 -15.60 -56.16
C SER A 14 43.28 -14.84 -55.33
N LEU A 15 42.50 -13.99 -56.01
CA LEU A 15 41.37 -13.24 -55.44
C LEU A 15 40.27 -14.13 -54.81
N ALA A 16 40.33 -15.46 -54.99
CA ALA A 16 39.29 -16.38 -54.54
C ALA A 16 39.40 -16.76 -53.04
N LEU A 17 40.55 -16.59 -52.39
CA LEU A 17 40.73 -16.91 -50.96
C LEU A 17 40.49 -15.74 -50.00
N ARG A 18 40.27 -14.52 -50.51
CA ARG A 18 39.91 -13.35 -49.66
C ARG A 18 38.41 -13.26 -49.35
N ASN A 19 37.55 -13.95 -50.10
CA ASN A 19 36.10 -13.88 -49.92
C ASN A 19 35.49 -14.98 -49.05
N GLN A 20 36.28 -15.91 -48.50
CA GLN A 20 35.79 -16.91 -47.53
C GLN A 20 36.08 -16.58 -46.06
N LEU A 21 36.92 -15.58 -45.77
CA LEU A 21 37.15 -15.11 -44.40
C LEU A 21 36.29 -13.91 -43.98
N CYS A 22 35.42 -13.38 -44.86
CA CYS A 22 34.61 -12.19 -44.58
C CYS A 22 33.14 -12.48 -44.19
N MET A 23 32.75 -13.76 -44.03
CA MET A 23 31.36 -14.17 -43.75
C MET A 23 31.25 -15.20 -42.60
N ARG A 24 32.18 -15.16 -41.64
CA ARG A 24 32.02 -15.80 -40.34
C ARG A 24 32.14 -14.74 -39.26
N GLY A 25 31.15 -13.85 -39.19
CA GLY A 25 30.91 -13.08 -37.98
C GLY A 25 30.78 -14.09 -36.83
N ALA A 26 31.69 -14.02 -35.87
CA ALA A 26 31.65 -14.86 -34.69
C ALA A 26 30.37 -14.55 -33.91
N VAL A 27 29.30 -15.28 -34.20
CA VAL A 27 28.19 -15.44 -33.27
C VAL A 27 28.80 -16.19 -32.08
N ARG A 28 29.27 -15.45 -31.06
CA ARG A 28 29.63 -16.04 -29.77
C ARG A 28 28.43 -16.90 -29.35
N SER A 29 28.65 -18.20 -29.20
CA SER A 29 27.63 -19.11 -28.66
C SER A 29 27.16 -18.54 -27.33
N MET A 30 25.86 -18.23 -27.21
CA MET A 30 25.30 -17.71 -25.96
C MET A 30 25.45 -18.75 -24.87
N SER A 31 25.83 -18.33 -23.66
CA SER A 31 25.86 -19.21 -22.51
C SER A 31 24.44 -19.65 -22.11
N ALA A 32 24.33 -20.74 -21.34
CA ALA A 32 23.03 -21.21 -20.86
C ALA A 32 22.26 -20.11 -20.11
N MET A 33 22.93 -19.36 -19.22
CA MET A 33 22.30 -18.25 -18.51
C MET A 33 21.89 -17.10 -19.44
N GLN A 34 22.68 -16.78 -20.46
CA GLN A 34 22.32 -15.76 -21.46
C GLN A 34 21.06 -16.15 -22.24
N ALA A 35 20.93 -17.43 -22.58
CA ALA A 35 19.76 -17.98 -23.26
C ALA A 35 18.50 -17.96 -22.37
N SER A 36 18.62 -18.19 -21.05
CA SER A 36 17.48 -18.06 -20.12
C SER A 36 17.03 -16.61 -19.93
N ASN A 37 17.92 -15.63 -20.10
CA ASN A 37 17.56 -14.22 -20.04
C ASN A 37 16.89 -13.78 -21.36
N ARG A 38 15.57 -13.92 -21.42
CA ARG A 38 14.75 -13.56 -22.58
C ARG A 38 14.91 -12.11 -23.03
N LEU A 39 15.01 -11.17 -22.10
CA LEU A 39 15.29 -9.76 -22.41
C LEU A 39 16.67 -9.60 -23.06
N ARG A 40 17.72 -10.19 -22.50
CA ARG A 40 19.08 -10.17 -23.09
C ARG A 40 19.08 -10.76 -24.49
N THR A 41 18.41 -11.89 -24.68
CA THR A 41 18.27 -12.56 -25.97
C THR A 41 17.61 -11.66 -27.01
N ALA A 42 16.49 -11.01 -26.66
CA ALA A 42 15.82 -10.05 -27.54
C ALA A 42 16.74 -8.88 -27.93
N LEU A 43 17.49 -8.34 -26.96
CA LEU A 43 18.39 -7.21 -27.18
C LEU A 43 19.60 -7.56 -28.07
N ASN A 44 20.14 -8.76 -27.91
CA ASN A 44 21.23 -9.28 -28.75
C ASN A 44 20.77 -9.50 -30.19
N GLN A 45 19.52 -9.95 -30.39
CA GLN A 45 18.90 -10.10 -31.70
C GLN A 45 18.52 -8.76 -32.35
N GLY A 46 18.64 -7.64 -31.63
CA GLY A 46 18.14 -6.34 -32.09
C GLY A 46 16.62 -6.29 -32.18
N ARG A 47 15.90 -7.21 -31.53
CA ARG A 47 14.44 -7.20 -31.52
C ARG A 47 13.93 -6.22 -30.46
N THR A 48 12.91 -5.44 -30.79
CA THR A 48 12.18 -4.64 -29.80
C THR A 48 11.53 -5.57 -28.76
N SER A 49 11.73 -5.26 -27.49
CA SER A 49 11.26 -6.08 -26.38
C SER A 49 10.22 -5.32 -25.55
N PHE A 50 9.08 -5.97 -25.29
CA PHE A 50 7.99 -5.40 -24.51
C PHE A 50 7.94 -6.02 -23.12
N GLY A 51 7.83 -5.17 -22.09
CA GLY A 51 7.72 -5.59 -20.69
C GLY A 51 6.46 -5.11 -20.00
N ALA A 52 6.14 -5.68 -18.85
CA ALA A 52 5.05 -5.25 -17.97
C ALA A 52 5.57 -4.67 -16.65
N TRP A 53 4.91 -3.62 -16.14
CA TRP A 53 5.22 -3.02 -14.84
C TRP A 53 4.37 -3.61 -13.72
N GLN A 54 5.00 -4.23 -12.72
CA GLN A 54 4.35 -4.77 -11.52
C GLN A 54 4.57 -3.83 -10.33
N MET A 55 3.48 -3.25 -9.81
CA MET A 55 3.51 -2.32 -8.68
C MET A 55 2.74 -2.85 -7.45
N ILE A 56 2.11 -4.01 -7.57
CA ILE A 56 1.36 -4.67 -6.49
C ILE A 56 1.96 -6.04 -6.21
N PRO A 57 1.97 -6.49 -4.95
CA PRO A 57 2.55 -7.77 -4.57
C PRO A 57 1.65 -8.94 -5.00
N GLY A 58 2.23 -10.14 -5.00
CA GLY A 58 1.50 -11.40 -5.17
C GLY A 58 2.00 -12.23 -6.36
N ALA A 59 2.39 -13.48 -6.09
CA ALA A 59 2.89 -14.40 -7.11
C ALA A 59 1.86 -14.72 -8.21
N ASN A 60 0.56 -14.68 -7.91
CA ASN A 60 -0.50 -14.81 -8.92
C ASN A 60 -0.51 -13.65 -9.90
N VAL A 61 -0.28 -12.42 -9.42
CA VAL A 61 -0.16 -11.24 -10.28
C VAL A 61 1.07 -11.38 -11.17
N SER A 62 2.20 -11.77 -10.60
CA SER A 62 3.44 -12.02 -11.33
C SER A 62 3.25 -13.05 -12.45
N ARG A 63 2.59 -14.18 -12.16
CA ARG A 63 2.28 -15.20 -13.17
C ARG A 63 1.32 -14.70 -14.25
N LEU A 64 0.30 -13.94 -13.88
CA LEU A 64 -0.65 -13.35 -14.83
C LEU A 64 0.06 -12.40 -15.79
N LEU A 65 0.93 -11.53 -15.27
CA LEU A 65 1.71 -10.61 -16.09
C LEU A 65 2.67 -11.36 -17.03
N ALA A 66 3.40 -12.36 -16.52
CA ALA A 66 4.31 -13.16 -17.34
C ALA A 66 3.59 -13.92 -18.47
N ARG A 67 2.35 -14.39 -18.25
CA ARG A 67 1.54 -15.05 -19.29
C ARG A 67 0.93 -14.12 -20.33
N SER A 68 1.07 -12.80 -20.16
CA SER A 68 0.48 -11.80 -21.07
C SER A 68 1.23 -11.62 -22.40
N GLY A 69 2.27 -12.41 -22.64
CA GLY A 69 3.06 -12.39 -23.88
C GLY A 69 4.23 -11.41 -23.86
N VAL A 70 4.53 -10.80 -22.70
CA VAL A 70 5.70 -9.93 -22.53
C VAL A 70 7.00 -10.72 -22.44
N ASP A 71 8.11 -10.10 -22.81
CA ASP A 71 9.45 -10.71 -22.72
C ASP A 71 10.03 -10.61 -21.30
N TRP A 72 9.57 -9.64 -20.51
CA TRP A 72 10.06 -9.36 -19.17
C TRP A 72 9.01 -8.67 -18.29
N VAL A 73 9.17 -8.76 -16.99
CA VAL A 73 8.34 -8.08 -15.99
C VAL A 73 9.24 -7.29 -15.05
N LEU A 74 8.96 -6.00 -14.90
CA LEU A 74 9.63 -5.14 -13.94
C LEU A 74 8.91 -5.21 -12.59
N VAL A 75 9.58 -5.78 -11.60
CA VAL A 75 9.20 -5.79 -10.18
C VAL A 75 9.65 -4.47 -9.58
N ASP A 76 8.68 -3.62 -9.22
CA ASP A 76 8.96 -2.25 -8.81
C ASP A 76 9.04 -2.09 -7.29
N CYS A 77 10.25 -1.99 -6.76
CA CYS A 77 10.48 -1.76 -5.33
C CYS A 77 10.63 -0.26 -4.99
N GLU A 78 10.55 0.65 -5.96
CA GLU A 78 10.69 2.10 -5.74
C GLU A 78 9.34 2.78 -5.50
N HIS A 79 8.39 2.59 -6.42
CA HIS A 79 7.04 3.17 -6.33
C HIS A 79 5.95 2.11 -6.15
N GLY A 80 6.29 0.84 -6.32
CA GLY A 80 5.38 -0.26 -6.07
C GLY A 80 5.30 -0.60 -4.58
N ASN A 81 4.21 -1.24 -4.19
CA ASN A 81 4.06 -1.83 -2.86
C ASN A 81 4.73 -3.20 -2.79
N LEU A 82 6.01 -3.27 -3.16
CA LEU A 82 6.82 -4.49 -3.12
C LEU A 82 8.05 -4.24 -2.27
N ASP A 83 8.03 -4.78 -1.06
CA ASP A 83 9.22 -4.89 -0.24
C ASP A 83 10.14 -6.01 -0.75
N ASP A 84 11.25 -6.19 -0.03
CA ASP A 84 12.28 -7.16 -0.36
C ASP A 84 11.78 -8.62 -0.28
N GLY A 85 10.78 -8.92 0.57
CA GLY A 85 10.13 -10.23 0.65
C GLY A 85 9.21 -10.49 -0.54
N ALA A 86 8.34 -9.53 -0.86
CA ALA A 86 7.46 -9.60 -2.03
C ALA A 86 8.24 -9.68 -3.36
N MET A 87 9.40 -9.03 -3.44
CA MET A 87 10.34 -9.19 -4.55
C MET A 87 10.83 -10.64 -4.67
N HIS A 88 11.23 -11.26 -3.55
CA HIS A 88 11.67 -12.66 -3.50
C HIS A 88 10.58 -13.66 -3.86
N ASP A 89 9.30 -13.30 -3.73
CA ASP A 89 8.17 -14.10 -4.22
C ASP A 89 7.86 -13.87 -5.70
N ALA A 90 8.00 -12.63 -6.18
CA ALA A 90 7.67 -12.24 -7.55
C ALA A 90 8.71 -12.77 -8.57
N VAL A 91 9.99 -12.59 -8.28
CA VAL A 91 11.10 -13.01 -9.16
C VAL A 91 11.03 -14.49 -9.57
N PRO A 92 10.91 -15.46 -8.65
CA PRO A 92 10.80 -16.86 -9.03
C PRO A 92 9.52 -17.19 -9.79
N ALA A 93 8.40 -16.53 -9.46
CA ALA A 93 7.13 -16.73 -10.16
C ALA A 93 7.18 -16.28 -11.62
N ILE A 94 7.94 -15.23 -11.93
CA ILE A 94 8.17 -14.73 -13.29
C ILE A 94 9.14 -15.65 -14.04
N ALA A 95 10.28 -15.95 -13.42
CA ALA A 95 11.33 -16.78 -14.03
C ALA A 95 10.83 -18.19 -14.41
N ALA A 96 9.99 -18.80 -13.57
CA ALA A 96 9.40 -20.12 -13.82
C ALA A 96 8.54 -20.19 -15.09
N LEU A 97 8.14 -19.05 -15.66
CA LEU A 97 7.37 -18.97 -16.91
C LEU A 97 8.24 -18.60 -18.12
N GLY A 98 9.57 -18.60 -17.99
CA GLY A 98 10.50 -18.26 -19.08
C GLY A 98 10.47 -16.79 -19.50
N VAL A 99 10.02 -15.91 -18.60
CA VAL A 99 9.99 -14.46 -18.78
C VAL A 99 11.08 -13.86 -17.88
N SER A 100 11.77 -12.80 -18.31
CA SER A 100 12.84 -12.21 -17.49
C SER A 100 12.28 -11.38 -16.34
N PRO A 101 12.53 -11.73 -15.06
CA PRO A 101 12.31 -10.83 -13.94
C PRO A 101 13.37 -9.73 -13.91
N ILE A 102 12.94 -8.48 -13.98
CA ILE A 102 13.81 -7.30 -13.79
C ILE A 102 13.35 -6.61 -12.51
N VAL A 103 14.28 -6.16 -11.67
CA VAL A 103 13.93 -5.46 -10.42
C VAL A 103 14.32 -4.00 -10.53
N ARG A 104 13.38 -3.08 -10.29
CA ARG A 104 13.70 -1.66 -10.05
C ARG A 104 13.99 -1.47 -8.57
N LEU A 105 15.20 -1.01 -8.25
CA LEU A 105 15.62 -0.78 -6.86
C LEU A 105 14.98 0.49 -6.30
N PRO A 106 14.80 0.61 -4.97
CA PRO A 106 14.37 1.86 -4.35
C PRO A 106 15.42 2.97 -4.43
N ASP A 107 16.72 2.60 -4.39
CA ASP A 107 17.87 3.51 -4.45
C ASP A 107 19.15 2.74 -4.83
N MET A 108 20.23 3.46 -5.17
CA MET A 108 21.54 2.90 -5.50
C MET A 108 22.35 2.57 -4.23
N GLN A 109 21.95 1.51 -3.53
CA GLN A 109 22.72 0.96 -2.41
C GLN A 109 23.27 -0.43 -2.77
N GLY A 110 24.56 -0.66 -2.49
CA GLY A 110 25.23 -1.91 -2.87
C GLY A 110 24.57 -3.17 -2.29
N TRP A 111 23.99 -3.07 -1.08
CA TRP A 111 23.25 -4.18 -0.48
C TRP A 111 21.90 -4.44 -1.18
N MET A 112 21.21 -3.41 -1.68
CA MET A 112 19.96 -3.55 -2.44
C MET A 112 20.23 -4.22 -3.79
N VAL A 113 21.29 -3.80 -4.49
CA VAL A 113 21.77 -4.43 -5.72
C VAL A 113 22.04 -5.92 -5.48
N LYS A 114 22.77 -6.25 -4.40
CA LYS A 114 23.05 -7.62 -4.02
C LYS A 114 21.77 -8.41 -3.76
N ARG A 115 20.84 -7.91 -2.93
CA ARG A 115 19.55 -8.56 -2.62
C ARG A 115 18.74 -8.87 -3.88
N ALA A 116 18.59 -7.89 -4.78
CA ALA A 116 17.83 -8.06 -6.00
C ALA A 116 18.44 -9.12 -6.92
N LEU A 117 19.76 -9.10 -7.12
CA LEU A 117 20.42 -10.09 -7.96
C LEU A 117 20.50 -11.47 -7.27
N ASP A 118 20.56 -11.53 -5.94
CA ASP A 118 20.58 -12.76 -5.14
C ASP A 118 19.20 -13.45 -5.09
N SER A 119 18.11 -12.73 -5.37
CA SER A 119 16.79 -13.31 -5.65
C SER A 119 16.75 -14.08 -6.99
N GLY A 120 17.76 -13.87 -7.84
CA GLY A 120 17.88 -14.42 -9.19
C GLY A 120 17.22 -13.56 -10.28
N ALA A 121 17.10 -12.25 -10.04
CA ALA A 121 16.70 -11.30 -11.07
C ALA A 121 17.64 -11.39 -12.30
N HIS A 122 17.07 -11.33 -13.50
CA HIS A 122 17.81 -11.31 -14.77
C HIS A 122 18.44 -9.95 -15.08
N GLY A 123 18.08 -8.93 -14.32
CA GLY A 123 18.65 -7.60 -14.37
C GLY A 123 18.06 -6.67 -13.34
N ILE A 124 18.70 -5.52 -13.18
CA ILE A 124 18.29 -4.46 -12.26
C ILE A 124 18.14 -3.14 -12.99
N VAL A 125 17.18 -2.32 -12.56
CA VAL A 125 17.01 -0.91 -12.94
C VAL A 125 17.31 -0.06 -11.72
N VAL A 126 18.22 0.90 -11.86
CA VAL A 126 18.60 1.82 -10.78
C VAL A 126 18.03 3.21 -11.08
N PRO A 127 17.12 3.72 -10.23
CA PRO A 127 16.56 5.06 -10.38
C PRO A 127 17.51 6.13 -9.85
N LEU A 128 17.15 7.40 -10.08
CA LEU A 128 17.74 8.59 -9.46
C LEU A 128 19.27 8.71 -9.56
N LEU A 129 19.87 8.14 -10.60
CA LEU A 129 21.30 8.29 -10.88
C LEU A 129 21.58 9.74 -11.29
N ARG A 130 22.68 10.31 -10.81
CA ARG A 130 23.08 11.72 -11.04
C ARG A 130 24.47 11.85 -11.65
N THR A 131 25.40 10.96 -11.32
CA THR A 131 26.82 11.12 -11.69
C THR A 131 27.39 9.88 -12.38
N VAL A 132 28.49 10.07 -13.12
CA VAL A 132 29.23 8.97 -13.75
C VAL A 132 29.85 8.05 -12.69
N GLU A 133 30.25 8.61 -11.56
CA GLU A 133 30.81 7.88 -10.41
C GLU A 133 29.78 6.91 -9.82
N GLU A 134 28.53 7.35 -9.63
CA GLU A 134 27.43 6.47 -9.20
C GLU A 134 27.21 5.32 -10.21
N ALA A 135 27.32 5.62 -11.51
CA ALA A 135 27.21 4.60 -12.56
C ALA A 135 28.34 3.56 -12.48
N ARG A 136 29.57 3.98 -12.20
CA ARG A 136 30.71 3.07 -11.94
C ARG A 136 30.52 2.28 -10.63
N GLN A 137 30.01 2.91 -9.58
CA GLN A 137 29.71 2.26 -8.30
C GLN A 137 28.62 1.19 -8.43
N LEU A 138 27.62 1.43 -9.28
CA LEU A 138 26.60 0.44 -9.62
C LEU A 138 27.23 -0.78 -10.28
N VAL A 139 28.09 -0.60 -11.29
CA VAL A 139 28.79 -1.72 -11.95
C VAL A 139 29.61 -2.51 -10.94
N GLN A 140 30.35 -1.83 -10.06
CA GLN A 140 31.10 -2.45 -8.97
C GLN A 140 30.19 -3.27 -8.05
N SER A 141 28.97 -2.82 -7.78
CA SER A 141 28.02 -3.54 -6.91
C SER A 141 27.31 -4.69 -7.62
N ALA A 142 27.10 -4.59 -8.93
CA ALA A 142 26.34 -5.56 -9.72
C ALA A 142 27.18 -6.73 -10.25
N LYS A 143 28.47 -6.51 -10.51
CA LYS A 143 29.36 -7.49 -11.14
C LYS A 143 30.28 -8.19 -10.12
N PHE A 144 30.58 -9.46 -10.36
CA PHE A 144 31.59 -10.22 -9.62
C PHE A 144 33.02 -9.80 -10.02
N PRO A 145 34.03 -10.03 -9.16
CA PRO A 145 35.43 -9.84 -9.51
C PRO A 145 35.82 -10.57 -10.81
N PRO A 146 36.70 -9.99 -11.67
CA PRO A 146 37.44 -8.74 -11.48
C PRO A 146 36.70 -7.47 -11.91
N LEU A 147 35.53 -7.58 -12.55
CA LEU A 147 34.79 -6.41 -13.06
C LEU A 147 34.11 -5.59 -11.96
N GLY A 148 33.79 -6.23 -10.84
CA GLY A 148 33.21 -5.58 -9.67
C GLY A 148 33.61 -6.25 -8.36
N ARG A 149 32.81 -5.99 -7.33
CA ARG A 149 33.01 -6.42 -5.94
C ARG A 149 31.77 -7.07 -5.33
N ARG A 150 30.82 -7.52 -6.16
CA ARG A 150 29.62 -8.23 -5.69
C ARG A 150 30.03 -9.47 -4.90
N GLY A 151 29.49 -9.63 -3.68
CA GLY A 151 29.71 -10.84 -2.89
C GLY A 151 28.89 -12.02 -3.41
N PHE A 152 29.51 -13.18 -3.55
CA PHE A 152 28.89 -14.44 -3.96
C PHE A 152 28.36 -15.23 -2.76
N GLY A 153 27.24 -15.95 -2.89
CA GLY A 153 26.75 -16.82 -1.81
C GLY A 153 25.26 -17.17 -1.79
N SER A 154 24.41 -16.57 -2.63
CA SER A 154 22.98 -16.93 -2.67
C SER A 154 22.77 -18.31 -3.30
N PRO A 155 22.15 -19.28 -2.59
CA PRO A 155 21.89 -20.60 -3.15
C PRO A 155 20.71 -20.63 -4.13
N ILE A 156 19.85 -19.61 -4.12
CA ILE A 156 18.57 -19.60 -4.84
C ILE A 156 18.61 -18.85 -6.17
N ALA A 157 19.63 -18.04 -6.42
CA ALA A 157 19.76 -17.28 -7.66
C ALA A 157 19.91 -18.18 -8.91
N PRO A 158 20.72 -19.26 -8.89
CA PRO A 158 20.85 -20.17 -10.03
C PRO A 158 19.54 -20.83 -10.46
N GLU A 159 18.64 -21.13 -9.51
CA GLU A 159 17.35 -21.80 -9.79
C GLU A 159 16.40 -21.00 -10.69
N ARG A 160 16.69 -19.71 -10.94
CA ARG A 160 15.89 -18.86 -11.83
C ARG A 160 16.28 -18.98 -13.31
N PHE A 161 17.32 -19.75 -13.61
CA PHE A 161 17.81 -19.99 -14.95
C PHE A 161 17.45 -21.42 -15.38
N ASN A 162 17.21 -21.62 -16.67
CA ASN A 162 16.88 -22.92 -17.24
C ASN A 162 17.73 -23.19 -18.50
N PRO A 163 18.56 -24.26 -18.52
CA PRO A 163 18.82 -25.18 -17.40
C PRO A 163 19.45 -24.49 -16.19
N VAL A 164 19.25 -25.05 -14.99
CA VAL A 164 19.83 -24.51 -13.75
C VAL A 164 21.36 -24.66 -13.81
N PRO A 165 22.14 -23.57 -13.76
CA PRO A 165 23.61 -23.65 -13.76
C PRO A 165 24.11 -24.11 -12.39
N SER A 166 25.26 -24.78 -12.37
CA SER A 166 26.04 -24.98 -11.15
C SER A 166 26.49 -23.63 -10.55
N PHE A 167 26.88 -23.62 -9.28
CA PHE A 167 27.44 -22.43 -8.64
C PHE A 167 28.65 -21.85 -9.38
N THR A 168 29.53 -22.71 -9.88
CA THR A 168 30.72 -22.29 -10.64
C THR A 168 30.31 -21.68 -11.98
N GLU A 169 29.39 -22.30 -12.71
CA GLU A 169 28.88 -21.75 -13.97
C GLU A 169 28.16 -20.42 -13.74
N TYR A 170 27.37 -20.30 -12.67
CA TYR A 170 26.73 -19.03 -12.32
C TYR A 170 27.76 -17.93 -12.08
N LEU A 171 28.79 -18.20 -11.27
CA LEU A 171 29.85 -17.25 -10.98
C LEU A 171 30.58 -16.80 -12.26
N GLN A 172 30.82 -17.72 -13.19
CA GLN A 172 31.52 -17.45 -14.45
C GLN A 172 30.66 -16.71 -15.48
N GLN A 173 29.33 -16.97 -15.52
CA GLN A 173 28.45 -16.47 -16.58
C GLN A 173 27.63 -15.23 -16.17
N ALA A 174 27.40 -15.01 -14.87
CA ALA A 174 26.48 -13.97 -14.38
C ALA A 174 26.85 -12.56 -14.85
N ASN A 175 28.14 -12.22 -14.93
CA ASN A 175 28.58 -10.89 -15.36
C ASN A 175 28.11 -10.56 -16.79
N ASP A 176 28.07 -11.56 -17.67
CA ASP A 176 27.70 -11.42 -19.08
C ASP A 176 26.21 -11.70 -19.35
N ALA A 177 25.54 -12.38 -18.43
CA ALA A 177 24.13 -12.77 -18.56
C ALA A 177 23.15 -11.77 -17.93
N LEU A 178 23.55 -11.12 -16.83
CA LEU A 178 22.69 -10.21 -16.07
C LEU A 178 22.78 -8.78 -16.61
N LEU A 179 21.63 -8.12 -16.74
CA LEU A 179 21.52 -6.76 -17.26
C LEU A 179 21.65 -5.71 -16.14
N THR A 180 22.54 -4.75 -16.33
CA THR A 180 22.65 -3.55 -15.48
C THR A 180 22.05 -2.36 -16.24
N ILE A 181 20.92 -1.86 -15.74
CA ILE A 181 20.13 -0.80 -16.37
C ILE A 181 20.17 0.45 -15.48
N VAL A 182 20.50 1.59 -16.08
CA VAL A 182 20.49 2.88 -15.39
C VAL A 182 19.32 3.72 -15.87
N GLN A 183 18.60 4.34 -14.95
CA GLN A 183 17.52 5.25 -15.28
C GLN A 183 18.06 6.67 -15.43
N ILE A 184 17.86 7.28 -16.60
CA ILE A 184 18.21 8.67 -16.89
C ILE A 184 16.95 9.50 -16.69
N GLU A 185 16.88 10.17 -15.54
CA GLU A 185 15.71 10.94 -15.11
C GLU A 185 16.01 12.16 -14.23
N THR A 186 17.29 12.43 -13.99
CA THR A 186 17.76 13.63 -13.30
C THR A 186 18.40 14.58 -14.32
N LYS A 187 18.49 15.86 -13.97
CA LYS A 187 19.11 16.86 -14.84
C LYS A 187 20.61 16.58 -14.99
N GLU A 188 21.26 16.23 -13.89
CA GLU A 188 22.69 15.95 -13.79
C GLU A 188 23.08 14.73 -14.65
N ALA A 189 22.30 13.65 -14.60
CA ALA A 189 22.55 12.48 -15.45
C ALA A 189 22.30 12.78 -16.93
N LEU A 190 21.38 13.68 -17.27
CA LEU A 190 21.18 14.13 -18.65
C LEU A 190 22.37 14.95 -19.16
N GLU A 191 22.98 15.78 -18.31
CA GLU A 191 24.14 16.59 -18.65
C GLU A 191 25.34 15.71 -18.99
N CYS A 192 25.64 14.70 -18.17
CA CYS A 192 26.76 13.76 -18.35
C CYS A 192 26.37 12.41 -19.01
N VAL A 193 25.27 12.36 -19.75
CA VAL A 193 24.70 11.10 -20.28
C VAL A 193 25.65 10.32 -21.20
N ASP A 194 26.48 11.01 -21.99
CA ASP A 194 27.45 10.35 -22.88
C ASP A 194 28.55 9.63 -22.10
N GLU A 195 28.99 10.22 -20.99
CA GLU A 195 29.98 9.62 -20.08
C GLU A 195 29.39 8.44 -19.32
N ILE A 196 28.14 8.55 -18.85
CA ILE A 196 27.40 7.43 -18.24
C ILE A 196 27.25 6.29 -19.27
N ALA A 197 26.88 6.60 -20.52
CA ALA A 197 26.73 5.61 -21.57
C ALA A 197 28.06 4.92 -21.92
N ALA A 198 29.20 5.60 -21.75
CA ALA A 198 30.53 5.03 -21.98
C ALA A 198 31.00 4.06 -20.88
N VAL A 199 30.36 4.04 -19.71
CA VAL A 199 30.76 3.14 -18.61
C VAL A 199 30.61 1.67 -19.02
N GLU A 200 31.70 0.91 -18.91
CA GLU A 200 31.70 -0.54 -19.12
C GLU A 200 30.90 -1.24 -18.03
N GLY A 201 30.11 -2.26 -18.41
CA GLY A 201 29.22 -2.98 -17.50
C GLY A 201 27.79 -2.43 -17.42
N ILE A 202 27.52 -1.22 -17.92
CA ILE A 202 26.16 -0.73 -18.16
C ILE A 202 25.67 -1.27 -19.50
N ASP A 203 24.49 -1.88 -19.51
CA ASP A 203 23.91 -2.52 -20.71
C ASP A 203 22.82 -1.65 -21.36
N VAL A 204 22.02 -0.96 -20.54
CA VAL A 204 20.82 -0.24 -20.99
C VAL A 204 20.69 1.12 -20.29
N LEU A 205 20.41 2.16 -21.07
CA LEU A 205 19.96 3.45 -20.55
C LEU A 205 18.43 3.50 -20.67
N PHE A 206 17.76 3.54 -19.53
CA PHE A 206 16.31 3.59 -19.44
C PHE A 206 15.86 5.02 -19.15
N ILE A 207 14.95 5.57 -19.96
CA ILE A 207 14.50 6.94 -19.78
C ILE A 207 13.28 6.97 -18.87
N GLY A 208 13.33 7.73 -17.78
CA GLY A 208 12.19 8.08 -16.93
C GLY A 208 11.59 9.43 -17.33
N PRO A 209 10.65 9.49 -18.31
CA PRO A 209 10.25 10.76 -18.93
C PRO A 209 9.48 11.70 -17.98
N PHE A 210 8.75 11.16 -17.00
CA PHE A 210 8.00 11.95 -16.03
C PHE A 210 8.95 12.67 -15.08
N ASP A 211 9.85 11.93 -14.44
CA ASP A 211 10.85 12.48 -13.53
C ASP A 211 11.88 13.34 -14.25
N LEU A 212 12.30 12.97 -15.47
CA LEU A 212 13.17 13.81 -16.30
C LEU A 212 12.51 15.15 -16.58
N GLY A 213 11.24 15.14 -17.01
CA GLY A 213 10.45 16.35 -17.24
C GLY A 213 10.37 17.24 -15.99
N ASN A 214 10.10 16.65 -14.83
CA ASN A 214 10.09 17.38 -13.55
C ASN A 214 11.45 18.02 -13.26
N ASN A 215 12.55 17.28 -13.40
CA ASN A 215 13.90 17.74 -13.06
C ASN A 215 14.44 18.83 -14.00
N ILE A 216 14.03 18.84 -15.27
CA ILE A 216 14.43 19.89 -16.23
C ILE A 216 13.44 21.06 -16.28
N GLY A 217 12.40 21.06 -15.44
CA GLY A 217 11.40 22.14 -15.38
C GLY A 217 10.29 22.08 -16.44
N HIS A 218 10.18 20.96 -17.15
CA HIS A 218 9.19 20.72 -18.21
C HIS A 218 8.35 19.46 -17.91
N PRO A 219 7.53 19.49 -16.84
CA PRO A 219 6.71 18.33 -16.43
C PRO A 219 5.69 17.94 -17.50
N ILE A 220 5.39 16.65 -17.60
CA ILE A 220 4.32 16.15 -18.48
C ILE A 220 2.97 16.46 -17.83
N ILE A 221 2.34 17.54 -18.26
CA ILE A 221 1.01 17.96 -17.79
C ILE A 221 -0.02 17.60 -18.87
N ASN A 222 -1.13 16.97 -18.46
CA ASN A 222 -2.22 16.55 -19.35
C ASN A 222 -1.76 15.69 -20.55
N GLY A 223 -0.66 14.95 -20.39
CA GLY A 223 -0.09 14.10 -21.46
C GLY A 223 0.66 14.86 -22.55
N VAL A 224 0.89 16.18 -22.39
CA VAL A 224 1.66 16.99 -23.31
C VAL A 224 3.14 16.92 -22.96
N ILE A 225 3.97 16.57 -23.95
CA ILE A 225 5.42 16.53 -23.83
C ILE A 225 5.99 17.80 -24.46
N ALA A 226 6.63 18.65 -23.66
CA ALA A 226 7.28 19.88 -24.12
C ALA A 226 8.44 19.59 -25.09
N PRO A 227 8.76 20.51 -26.02
CA PRO A 227 9.89 20.37 -26.95
C PRO A 227 11.22 20.05 -26.25
N GLU A 228 11.51 20.73 -25.14
CA GLU A 228 12.73 20.58 -24.36
C GLU A 228 12.87 19.17 -23.78
N LEU A 229 11.75 18.59 -23.33
CA LEU A 229 11.72 17.20 -22.89
C LEU A 229 11.91 16.26 -24.08
N LYS A 230 11.33 16.52 -25.26
CA LYS A 230 11.58 15.69 -26.45
C LYS A 230 13.06 15.70 -26.87
N ASP A 231 13.70 16.86 -26.79
CA ASP A 231 15.13 17.00 -27.09
C ASP A 231 15.99 16.25 -26.07
N ALA A 232 15.63 16.32 -24.79
CA ALA A 232 16.26 15.50 -23.75
C ALA A 232 16.12 13.99 -24.02
N LEU A 233 14.91 13.52 -24.36
CA LEU A 233 14.68 12.11 -24.74
C LEU A 233 15.54 11.70 -25.95
N ALA A 234 15.64 12.57 -26.96
CA ALA A 234 16.45 12.34 -28.16
C ALA A 234 17.96 12.32 -27.86
N LYS A 235 18.42 13.16 -26.91
CA LYS A 235 19.81 13.16 -26.44
C LYS A 235 20.17 11.82 -25.80
N VAL A 236 19.37 11.32 -24.85
CA VAL A 236 19.61 10.02 -24.19
C VAL A 236 19.62 8.87 -25.21
N LEU A 237 18.68 8.88 -26.17
CA LEU A 237 18.63 7.89 -27.24
C LEU A 237 19.89 7.93 -28.11
N SER A 238 20.39 9.11 -28.43
CA SER A 238 21.59 9.30 -29.26
C SER A 238 22.85 8.86 -28.52
N ALA A 239 23.02 9.26 -27.26
CA ALA A 239 24.10 8.82 -26.38
C ALA A 239 24.15 7.29 -26.26
N SER A 240 22.99 6.65 -26.03
CA SER A 240 22.87 5.20 -25.98
C SER A 240 23.37 4.53 -27.27
N LYS A 241 22.94 5.04 -28.43
CA LYS A 241 23.34 4.50 -29.73
C LYS A 241 24.83 4.69 -30.01
N ASN A 242 25.36 5.87 -29.73
CA ASN A 242 26.77 6.21 -29.97
C ASN A 242 27.70 5.31 -29.14
N ALA A 243 27.31 4.98 -27.91
CA ALA A 243 28.04 4.07 -27.04
C ALA A 243 27.72 2.58 -27.27
N GLY A 244 26.91 2.22 -28.28
CA GLY A 244 26.51 0.84 -28.56
C GLY A 244 25.61 0.19 -27.49
N LYS A 245 25.02 0.99 -26.60
CA LYS A 245 24.12 0.56 -25.52
C LYS A 245 22.67 0.49 -26.00
N LYS A 246 21.84 -0.25 -25.27
CA LYS A 246 20.40 -0.31 -25.56
C LYS A 246 19.68 0.85 -24.86
N CYS A 247 18.55 1.26 -25.41
CA CYS A 247 17.74 2.33 -24.85
C CYS A 247 16.32 1.83 -24.56
N GLY A 248 15.79 2.20 -23.40
CA GLY A 248 14.43 1.87 -22.98
C GLY A 248 13.61 3.07 -22.52
N THR A 249 12.29 2.96 -22.54
CA THR A 249 11.38 3.98 -22.00
C THR A 249 9.97 3.41 -21.74
N PRO A 250 9.17 4.00 -20.83
CA PRO A 250 7.76 3.66 -20.69
C PRO A 250 6.95 4.02 -21.95
N LEU A 251 6.08 3.09 -22.37
CA LEU A 251 5.23 3.19 -23.56
C LEU A 251 4.26 4.38 -23.50
N ALA A 252 3.88 4.82 -22.30
CA ALA A 252 2.95 5.94 -22.10
C ALA A 252 3.43 7.25 -22.77
N CYS A 253 4.73 7.37 -23.08
CA CYS A 253 5.34 8.57 -23.64
C CYS A 253 5.73 8.42 -25.12
N LEU A 254 5.46 7.26 -25.76
CA LEU A 254 5.76 7.06 -27.18
C LEU A 254 4.59 7.51 -28.06
N GLN A 255 4.82 8.53 -28.88
CA GLN A 255 3.92 8.83 -30.01
C GLN A 255 4.03 7.70 -31.06
N ARG A 256 2.91 7.32 -31.69
CA ARG A 256 2.82 6.21 -32.67
C ARG A 256 3.95 6.15 -33.74
N PRO A 257 4.52 7.27 -34.26
CA PRO A 257 5.59 7.21 -35.25
C PRO A 257 6.97 6.75 -34.73
N GLN A 258 7.19 6.72 -33.42
CA GLN A 258 8.49 6.43 -32.80
C GLN A 258 8.76 4.93 -32.58
N VAL A 259 7.77 4.07 -32.80
CA VAL A 259 7.84 2.62 -32.53
C VAL A 259 8.60 1.86 -33.63
N SER A 260 8.64 2.37 -34.86
CA SER A 260 9.15 1.66 -36.03
C SER A 260 10.66 1.83 -36.32
N ARG A 261 11.40 2.65 -35.54
CA ARG A 261 12.76 3.09 -35.94
C ARG A 261 13.93 2.67 -35.06
N VAL A 262 13.77 1.90 -33.98
CA VAL A 262 14.91 1.52 -33.11
C VAL A 262 14.63 0.20 -32.35
N ASN A 263 15.69 -0.59 -32.11
CA ASN A 263 15.77 -1.72 -31.17
C ASN A 263 15.50 -1.24 -29.73
N LYS A 264 14.23 -1.06 -29.36
CA LYS A 264 13.82 -0.44 -28.08
C LYS A 264 13.44 -1.47 -27.02
N VAL A 265 13.75 -1.16 -25.76
CA VAL A 265 13.13 -1.76 -24.58
C VAL A 265 11.89 -0.93 -24.22
N ILE A 266 10.70 -1.47 -24.40
CA ILE A 266 9.45 -0.71 -24.23
C ILE A 266 8.67 -1.29 -23.05
N LEU A 267 8.40 -0.46 -22.04
CA LEU A 267 7.61 -0.85 -20.87
C LEU A 267 6.14 -0.49 -21.03
N GLN A 268 5.26 -1.48 -21.03
CA GLN A 268 3.82 -1.26 -20.97
C GLN A 268 3.33 -1.32 -19.52
N ASP A 269 2.77 -0.23 -19.01
CA ASP A 269 2.03 -0.24 -17.75
C ASP A 269 0.77 -1.12 -17.91
N CYS A 270 0.78 -2.29 -17.26
CA CYS A 270 -0.32 -3.26 -17.33
C CYS A 270 -1.04 -3.46 -15.99
N SER A 271 -0.41 -3.17 -14.84
CA SER A 271 -0.96 -3.57 -13.54
C SER A 271 -2.18 -2.72 -13.12
N ARG A 272 -2.12 -1.39 -13.28
CA ARG A 272 -3.29 -0.51 -13.04
C ARG A 272 -4.16 -0.34 -14.28
N ARG A 273 -3.55 -0.04 -15.42
CA ARG A 273 -4.29 0.32 -16.64
C ARG A 273 -4.99 -0.86 -17.31
N ARG A 274 -4.43 -2.06 -17.31
CA ARG A 274 -5.07 -3.21 -17.98
C ARG A 274 -6.14 -3.83 -17.10
N VAL A 275 -5.99 -3.88 -15.77
CA VAL A 275 -7.09 -4.31 -14.88
C VAL A 275 -8.24 -3.30 -14.95
N ALA A 276 -7.96 -1.99 -14.84
CA ALA A 276 -9.00 -0.97 -14.98
C ALA A 276 -9.63 -0.92 -16.39
N ASN A 277 -8.84 -1.10 -17.46
CA ASN A 277 -9.36 -1.10 -18.83
C ASN A 277 -9.98 -2.43 -19.27
N MET A 278 -9.59 -3.57 -18.71
CA MET A 278 -10.19 -4.89 -19.01
C MET A 278 -11.53 -5.03 -18.29
N VAL A 279 -11.67 -4.44 -17.09
CA VAL A 279 -12.97 -4.21 -16.45
C VAL A 279 -13.82 -3.22 -17.26
N ARG A 280 -13.24 -2.15 -17.83
CA ARG A 280 -13.97 -1.19 -18.68
C ARG A 280 -14.30 -1.68 -20.10
N LYS A 281 -13.50 -2.55 -20.71
CA LYS A 281 -13.71 -3.03 -22.10
C LYS A 281 -14.56 -4.30 -22.19
N SER A 282 -14.72 -5.02 -21.08
CA SER A 282 -15.59 -6.22 -21.04
C SER A 282 -17.06 -5.90 -20.70
N PHE A 283 -17.39 -4.61 -20.58
CA PHE A 283 -18.77 -4.13 -20.48
C PHE A 283 -19.00 -3.07 -21.57
N ILE A 284 -19.58 -3.48 -22.69
CA ILE A 284 -20.47 -2.58 -23.44
C ILE A 284 -21.70 -2.45 -22.53
N MET A 285 -21.71 -1.43 -21.66
CA MET A 285 -22.83 -1.16 -20.76
C MET A 285 -24.04 -0.75 -21.60
N ALA A 286 -24.98 -1.67 -21.80
CA ALA A 286 -26.32 -1.30 -22.20
C ALA A 286 -26.87 -0.31 -21.15
N GLN A 287 -27.34 0.86 -21.60
CA GLN A 287 -27.88 1.88 -20.70
C GLN A 287 -29.40 1.74 -20.66
N LYS A 288 -29.98 1.79 -19.45
CA LYS A 288 -31.43 1.70 -19.27
C LYS A 288 -32.06 3.08 -19.47
N CYS A 289 -33.06 3.16 -20.33
CA CYS A 289 -33.78 4.42 -20.57
C CYS A 289 -34.60 4.85 -19.34
N VAL A 290 -34.50 6.12 -18.95
CA VAL A 290 -35.20 6.68 -17.78
C VAL A 290 -36.60 7.22 -18.09
N HIS A 291 -37.02 7.21 -19.36
CA HIS A 291 -38.35 7.65 -19.74
C HIS A 291 -39.46 6.73 -19.19
N GLN A 292 -40.50 7.33 -18.61
CA GLN A 292 -41.59 6.62 -17.96
C GLN A 292 -42.38 5.77 -18.97
N GLY A 293 -42.42 4.45 -18.76
CA GLY A 293 -43.06 3.48 -19.64
C GLY A 293 -42.16 2.88 -20.74
N CYS A 294 -40.93 3.36 -20.93
CA CYS A 294 -40.03 2.78 -21.93
C CYS A 294 -39.29 1.53 -21.41
N GLY A 295 -38.54 1.68 -20.31
CA GLY A 295 -37.86 0.57 -19.61
C GLY A 295 -36.79 -0.22 -20.40
N LYS A 296 -36.57 0.07 -21.69
CA LYS A 296 -35.64 -0.63 -22.57
C LYS A 296 -34.18 -0.33 -22.25
N GLU A 297 -33.34 -1.35 -22.39
CA GLU A 297 -31.89 -1.23 -22.39
C GLU A 297 -31.43 -1.01 -23.83
N TYR A 298 -30.67 0.06 -24.07
CA TYR A 298 -30.24 0.47 -25.40
C TYR A 298 -28.73 0.67 -25.44
N THR A 299 -28.15 0.41 -26.61
CA THR A 299 -26.73 0.66 -26.90
C THR A 299 -26.52 1.84 -27.86
N ASP A 300 -27.57 2.22 -28.60
CA ASP A 300 -27.58 3.34 -29.54
C ASP A 300 -28.64 4.38 -29.15
N ALA A 301 -28.21 5.60 -28.86
CA ALA A 301 -29.08 6.69 -28.43
C ALA A 301 -30.04 7.20 -29.53
N ALA A 302 -29.83 6.81 -30.79
CA ALA A 302 -30.69 7.19 -31.90
C ALA A 302 -31.92 6.26 -32.09
N GLU A 303 -32.04 5.20 -31.29
CA GLU A 303 -33.17 4.27 -31.38
C GLU A 303 -34.49 4.91 -30.88
N LYS A 304 -35.61 4.53 -31.51
CA LYS A 304 -36.93 5.11 -31.26
C LYS A 304 -37.46 4.66 -29.90
N CYS A 305 -37.58 5.61 -28.97
CA CYS A 305 -38.14 5.45 -27.64
C CYS A 305 -39.62 5.85 -27.62
N GLU A 306 -40.49 5.06 -27.00
CA GLU A 306 -41.90 5.39 -26.80
C GLU A 306 -42.18 5.48 -25.29
N TYR A 307 -42.76 6.59 -24.83
CA TYR A 307 -42.89 6.89 -23.40
C TYR A 307 -44.04 7.87 -23.07
N HIS A 308 -44.32 8.03 -21.78
CA HIS A 308 -45.24 9.03 -21.24
C HIS A 308 -44.44 10.22 -20.66
N PRO A 309 -44.62 11.47 -21.15
CA PRO A 309 -43.87 12.64 -20.68
C PRO A 309 -44.43 13.26 -19.39
N GLY A 310 -45.62 12.84 -18.95
CA GLY A 310 -46.28 13.37 -17.76
C GLY A 310 -46.28 12.36 -16.60
N PRO A 311 -46.16 12.81 -15.34
CA PRO A 311 -46.11 11.92 -14.17
C PRO A 311 -47.42 11.13 -13.98
N PRO A 312 -47.38 10.00 -13.23
CA PRO A 312 -48.58 9.24 -12.90
C PRO A 312 -49.50 10.02 -11.95
N VAL A 313 -50.80 9.89 -12.14
CA VAL A 313 -51.85 10.55 -11.35
C VAL A 313 -52.77 9.48 -10.77
N PHE A 314 -52.93 9.51 -9.45
CA PHE A 314 -53.79 8.60 -8.70
C PHE A 314 -54.79 9.41 -7.88
N HIS A 315 -56.03 9.54 -8.36
CA HIS A 315 -57.08 10.27 -7.65
C HIS A 315 -58.41 9.54 -7.79
N GLU A 316 -59.19 9.51 -6.69
CA GLU A 316 -60.55 8.95 -6.63
C GLU A 316 -60.66 7.48 -7.07
N GLY A 317 -59.67 6.65 -6.74
CA GLY A 317 -59.63 5.22 -7.09
C GLY A 317 -59.20 4.94 -8.53
N GLN A 318 -59.05 5.97 -9.37
CA GLN A 318 -58.58 5.87 -10.73
C GLN A 318 -57.08 6.17 -10.84
N LYS A 319 -56.40 5.41 -11.71
CA LYS A 319 -54.97 5.44 -11.98
C LYS A 319 -54.74 5.74 -13.45
N GLY A 320 -53.84 6.66 -13.78
CA GLY A 320 -53.54 7.02 -15.17
C GLY A 320 -52.38 7.99 -15.28
N TRP A 321 -51.88 8.25 -16.49
CA TRP A 321 -50.79 9.21 -16.70
C TRP A 321 -51.35 10.63 -16.87
N LYS A 322 -50.61 11.66 -16.46
CA LYS A 322 -51.04 13.05 -16.68
C LYS A 322 -51.12 13.40 -18.18
N CYS A 323 -50.32 12.75 -19.03
CA CYS A 323 -50.28 13.03 -20.48
C CYS A 323 -51.48 12.48 -21.26
N CYS A 324 -52.16 11.44 -20.75
CA CYS A 324 -53.19 10.73 -21.51
C CYS A 324 -54.41 10.42 -20.64
N LYS A 325 -55.56 10.27 -21.30
CA LYS A 325 -56.87 10.13 -20.65
C LYS A 325 -57.28 8.72 -20.21
N PRO A 326 -56.64 7.59 -20.59
CA PRO A 326 -57.00 6.29 -20.02
C PRO A 326 -56.85 6.32 -18.50
N ARG A 327 -57.94 6.02 -17.81
CA ARG A 327 -58.01 5.95 -16.35
C ARG A 327 -58.53 4.57 -16.00
N VAL A 328 -57.77 3.84 -15.21
CA VAL A 328 -58.03 2.44 -14.88
C VAL A 328 -58.08 2.27 -13.38
N LEU A 329 -58.79 1.25 -12.90
CA LEU A 329 -59.05 1.09 -11.47
C LEU A 329 -57.99 0.21 -10.80
N THR A 330 -57.39 -0.72 -11.55
CA THR A 330 -56.34 -1.61 -11.04
C THR A 330 -54.94 -1.10 -11.41
N PHE A 331 -53.93 -1.56 -10.67
CA PHE A 331 -52.54 -1.15 -10.90
C PHE A 331 -51.93 -1.86 -12.11
N ASP A 332 -52.36 -3.09 -12.38
CA ASP A 332 -51.86 -3.88 -13.51
C ASP A 332 -52.34 -3.27 -14.84
N GLU A 333 -53.63 -2.92 -14.94
CA GLU A 333 -54.17 -2.18 -16.09
C GLU A 333 -53.49 -0.83 -16.29
N PHE A 334 -52.95 -0.22 -15.22
CA PHE A 334 -52.27 1.07 -15.30
C PHE A 334 -50.89 0.94 -15.92
N MET A 335 -50.19 -0.17 -15.65
CA MET A 335 -48.90 -0.48 -16.28
C MET A 335 -49.05 -0.83 -17.76
N ASP A 336 -50.21 -1.33 -18.17
CA ASP A 336 -50.51 -1.71 -19.56
C ASP A 336 -51.01 -0.54 -20.45
N ILE A 337 -51.10 0.69 -19.91
CA ILE A 337 -51.51 1.86 -20.70
C ILE A 337 -50.42 2.18 -21.76
N PRO A 338 -50.73 2.09 -23.07
CA PRO A 338 -49.74 2.27 -24.13
C PRO A 338 -49.13 3.68 -24.11
N PRO A 339 -47.82 3.82 -24.41
CA PRO A 339 -47.10 5.08 -24.37
C PRO A 339 -47.73 6.16 -25.28
N CYS A 340 -47.84 7.39 -24.77
CA CYS A 340 -48.54 8.48 -25.46
C CYS A 340 -47.63 9.33 -26.37
N THR A 341 -46.31 9.10 -26.40
CA THR A 341 -45.33 9.94 -27.13
C THR A 341 -44.13 9.13 -27.62
N THR A 342 -43.51 9.53 -28.74
CA THR A 342 -42.28 8.93 -29.29
C THR A 342 -41.12 9.94 -29.34
N GLY A 343 -39.93 9.55 -28.92
CA GLY A 343 -38.70 10.34 -28.95
C GLY A 343 -37.44 9.46 -29.01
N VAL A 344 -36.30 9.97 -28.56
CA VAL A 344 -35.03 9.21 -28.47
C VAL A 344 -34.75 8.81 -27.02
N HIS A 345 -33.96 7.75 -26.80
CA HIS A 345 -33.65 7.31 -25.45
C HIS A 345 -32.72 8.31 -24.73
N SER A 346 -33.05 8.62 -23.48
CA SER A 346 -32.27 9.51 -22.62
C SER A 346 -31.94 8.86 -21.27
N THR A 347 -30.88 9.36 -20.63
CA THR A 347 -30.40 8.99 -19.29
C THR A 347 -30.48 10.13 -18.27
N THR A 348 -31.06 11.28 -18.62
CA THR A 348 -31.14 12.47 -17.75
C THR A 348 -32.60 12.84 -17.40
N ASP A 349 -32.94 12.80 -16.11
CA ASP A 349 -34.26 13.07 -15.51
C ASP A 349 -34.68 14.55 -15.51
N LYS A 350 -34.76 15.23 -16.66
CA LYS A 350 -35.36 16.57 -16.73
C LYS A 350 -36.37 16.71 -17.87
N PRO A 351 -37.68 16.78 -17.58
CA PRO A 351 -38.67 17.21 -18.57
C PRO A 351 -38.57 18.74 -18.79
N PRO A 352 -38.81 19.26 -20.01
CA PRO A 352 -38.89 20.70 -20.27
C PRO A 352 -40.13 21.32 -19.61
N GLY A 353 -40.01 22.57 -19.17
CA GLY A 353 -40.93 23.24 -18.24
C GLY A 353 -42.33 23.54 -18.79
N PHE A 354 -43.31 23.57 -17.87
CA PHE A 354 -44.67 24.04 -18.11
C PHE A 354 -44.81 25.51 -17.63
N GLU A 355 -45.44 26.34 -18.46
CA GLU A 355 -45.79 27.73 -18.18
C GLU A 355 -46.84 27.87 -17.06
N GLU A 356 -46.69 28.92 -16.24
CA GLU A 356 -47.54 29.24 -15.08
C GLU A 356 -48.87 29.91 -15.46
N LYS A 357 -49.92 29.67 -14.64
CA LYS A 357 -51.08 30.55 -14.41
C LYS A 357 -51.92 30.08 -13.19
N PRO A 358 -52.76 30.93 -12.56
CA PRO A 358 -52.42 31.82 -11.43
C PRO A 358 -53.12 31.45 -10.09
N GLN A 359 -52.64 32.10 -9.01
CA GLN A 359 -52.97 31.96 -7.57
C GLN A 359 -54.45 31.86 -7.17
N GLN A 360 -54.73 31.07 -6.12
CA GLN A 360 -55.95 31.13 -5.31
C GLN A 360 -55.63 31.26 -3.81
N ASP A 361 -56.13 32.36 -3.24
CA ASP A 361 -56.73 32.54 -1.89
C ASP A 361 -55.95 32.00 -0.66
N ASP A 362 -55.24 32.93 0.00
CA ASP A 362 -54.50 32.73 1.26
C ASP A 362 -55.40 32.51 2.50
N ALA A 363 -56.70 32.80 2.42
CA ALA A 363 -57.63 32.62 3.55
C ALA A 363 -58.02 31.15 3.74
N SER A 364 -58.06 30.37 2.65
CA SER A 364 -58.31 28.92 2.69
C SER A 364 -57.12 28.12 3.25
N LEU A 365 -55.89 28.63 3.07
CA LEU A 365 -54.66 28.00 3.57
C LEU A 365 -54.50 28.20 5.07
N ALA A 366 -54.81 29.40 5.59
CA ALA A 366 -54.70 29.68 7.02
C ALA A 366 -55.58 28.75 7.86
N LYS A 367 -56.80 28.47 7.41
CA LYS A 367 -57.74 27.58 8.11
C LYS A 367 -57.29 26.11 8.15
N LYS A 368 -56.63 25.63 7.08
CA LYS A 368 -56.07 24.27 7.02
C LYS A 368 -54.83 24.09 7.91
N ILE A 369 -54.09 25.16 8.17
CA ILE A 369 -52.87 25.11 9.00
C ILE A 369 -53.23 25.02 10.49
N ASP A 370 -54.28 25.72 10.94
CA ASP A 370 -54.74 25.63 12.33
C ASP A 370 -55.35 24.25 12.66
N ASP A 371 -56.07 23.63 11.71
CA ASP A 371 -56.63 22.28 11.87
C ASP A 371 -55.56 21.17 11.88
N LEU A 372 -54.40 21.39 11.23
CA LEU A 372 -53.27 20.45 11.20
C LEU A 372 -52.37 20.53 12.45
N ASN A 373 -52.36 21.65 13.17
CA ASN A 373 -51.55 21.86 14.37
C ASN A 373 -52.20 21.30 15.66
N ALA A 374 -53.48 20.92 15.62
CA ALA A 374 -54.21 20.36 16.76
C ALA A 374 -54.18 18.81 16.84
N ALA A 375 -53.55 18.13 15.89
CA ALA A 375 -53.52 16.65 15.83
C ALA A 375 -52.14 16.08 16.21
N THR A 376 -52.05 15.43 17.36
CA THR A 376 -50.85 14.72 17.83
C THR A 376 -50.58 13.48 16.96
N PRO A 377 -49.41 13.36 16.29
CA PRO A 377 -49.09 12.17 15.49
C PRO A 377 -48.69 10.97 16.37
N PRO A 378 -49.09 9.74 16.01
CA PRO A 378 -48.67 8.52 16.69
C PRO A 378 -47.19 8.18 16.42
N SER A 379 -46.50 7.71 17.45
CA SER A 379 -45.09 7.31 17.39
C SER A 379 -44.88 6.10 16.48
N ARG A 380 -44.09 6.26 15.40
CA ARG A 380 -43.46 5.15 14.69
C ARG A 380 -42.05 4.93 15.25
N GLY A 381 -41.76 3.68 15.61
CA GLY A 381 -40.47 3.27 16.16
C GLY A 381 -39.33 3.42 15.14
N PRO A 382 -38.09 3.72 15.59
CA PRO A 382 -36.96 3.90 14.70
C PRO A 382 -36.41 2.55 14.18
N ILE A 383 -36.14 2.51 12.87
CA ILE A 383 -35.35 1.49 12.19
C ILE A 383 -33.86 1.77 12.52
N GLN A 384 -33.12 0.76 12.98
CA GLN A 384 -31.72 0.91 13.40
C GLN A 384 -30.77 1.07 12.20
N PRO A 385 -29.88 2.08 12.20
CA PRO A 385 -28.71 2.14 11.32
C PRO A 385 -27.62 1.16 11.76
N ALA A 386 -26.73 0.80 10.82
CA ALA A 386 -25.52 0.02 11.09
C ALA A 386 -24.71 0.59 12.27
N GLN A 387 -24.40 -0.24 13.26
CA GLN A 387 -23.69 0.15 14.47
C GLN A 387 -22.22 0.45 14.17
N HIS A 388 -21.84 1.73 14.18
CA HIS A 388 -20.50 2.12 14.58
C HIS A 388 -20.31 1.76 16.05
N ALA A 389 -19.15 1.18 16.38
CA ALA A 389 -18.76 0.96 17.76
C ALA A 389 -18.86 2.29 18.54
N PRO A 390 -19.52 2.32 19.71
CA PRO A 390 -19.43 3.48 20.58
C PRO A 390 -17.98 3.60 21.05
N THR A 391 -17.36 4.75 20.77
CA THR A 391 -16.17 5.19 21.51
C THR A 391 -16.49 5.05 23.00
N PRO A 392 -15.61 4.45 23.83
CA PRO A 392 -15.84 4.38 25.27
C PRO A 392 -16.16 5.78 25.79
N PRO A 393 -17.17 5.94 26.67
CA PRO A 393 -17.53 7.24 27.19
C PRO A 393 -16.29 7.89 27.81
N PRO A 394 -16.07 9.21 27.62
CA PRO A 394 -15.00 9.91 28.30
C PRO A 394 -15.11 9.63 29.81
N PRO A 395 -13.99 9.38 30.51
CA PRO A 395 -14.03 9.29 31.97
C PRO A 395 -14.72 10.54 32.53
N ALA A 396 -15.60 10.33 33.51
CA ALA A 396 -16.38 11.38 34.14
C ALA A 396 -15.49 12.60 34.47
N LEU A 397 -15.99 13.79 34.10
CA LEU A 397 -15.39 15.09 34.38
C LEU A 397 -14.92 15.13 35.84
N GLU A 398 -13.61 15.18 36.02
CA GLU A 398 -13.01 15.42 37.34
C GLU A 398 -13.37 16.85 37.76
N SER A 399 -13.76 17.00 39.03
CA SER A 399 -14.26 18.25 39.61
C SER A 399 -13.36 19.44 39.23
N GLU A 400 -13.99 20.56 38.87
CA GLU A 400 -13.28 21.64 38.20
C GLU A 400 -12.47 22.57 39.14
N ASP A 401 -12.56 22.41 40.46
CA ASP A 401 -11.93 23.27 41.48
C ASP A 401 -11.26 22.49 42.63
N ASP A 402 -10.30 23.13 43.32
CA ASP A 402 -9.67 22.61 44.56
C ASP A 402 -10.67 22.73 45.74
N GLU A 403 -10.76 21.73 46.62
CA GLU A 403 -11.59 21.83 47.83
C GLU A 403 -11.04 22.91 48.79
N PRO A 404 -11.90 23.82 49.32
CA PRO A 404 -11.50 24.85 50.25
C PRO A 404 -11.24 24.26 51.64
N GLY A 405 -10.06 23.65 51.83
CA GLY A 405 -9.68 23.09 53.13
C GLY A 405 -8.37 22.28 53.18
N LEU A 406 -7.72 22.00 52.05
CA LEU A 406 -6.46 21.24 52.01
C LEU A 406 -5.25 22.18 51.83
N GLU A 407 -4.27 22.09 52.74
CA GLU A 407 -3.02 22.86 52.64
C GLU A 407 -2.22 22.43 51.39
N ILE A 408 -1.95 23.38 50.49
CA ILE A 408 -1.17 23.14 49.27
C ILE A 408 0.32 23.11 49.63
N PRO A 409 1.06 22.04 49.32
CA PRO A 409 2.51 21.97 49.56
C PRO A 409 3.27 23.03 48.75
N ASP A 410 4.30 23.63 49.37
CA ASP A 410 5.17 24.61 48.71
C ASP A 410 5.94 23.95 47.55
N GLY A 411 5.88 24.55 46.36
CA GLY A 411 6.46 23.99 45.14
C GLY A 411 5.56 23.02 44.36
N ALA A 412 4.28 22.84 44.75
CA ALA A 412 3.35 22.00 43.99
C ALA A 412 3.14 22.53 42.55
N GLY A 413 3.36 21.67 41.56
CA GLY A 413 3.13 21.99 40.15
C GLY A 413 1.65 21.85 39.76
N CYS A 414 1.19 22.71 38.86
CA CYS A 414 -0.17 22.66 38.34
C CYS A 414 -0.42 21.32 37.64
N LYS A 415 -1.47 20.59 38.06
CA LYS A 415 -1.84 19.29 37.48
C LYS A 415 -2.44 19.40 36.07
N ARG A 416 -2.74 20.62 35.59
CA ARG A 416 -3.29 20.84 34.24
C ARG A 416 -2.19 20.78 33.19
N ARG A 417 -2.43 19.98 32.15
CA ARG A 417 -1.48 19.68 31.07
C ARG A 417 -0.97 20.98 30.44
N THR A 418 0.33 21.05 30.20
CA THR A 418 1.08 22.17 29.58
C THR A 418 1.03 23.52 30.32
N CYS A 419 0.49 23.58 31.55
CA CYS A 419 0.45 24.83 32.30
C CYS A 419 1.79 25.16 32.99
N GLY A 420 2.46 24.18 33.59
CA GLY A 420 3.80 24.33 34.16
C GLY A 420 3.96 25.26 35.37
N ALA A 421 2.89 25.89 35.87
CA ALA A 421 2.96 26.82 37.01
C ALA A 421 3.23 26.10 38.33
N THR A 422 4.07 26.68 39.20
CA THR A 422 4.42 26.15 40.52
C THR A 422 3.89 27.07 41.62
N TYR A 423 3.24 26.49 42.62
CA TYR A 423 2.71 27.23 43.77
C TYR A 423 3.85 27.69 44.70
N LYS A 424 3.83 28.96 45.12
CA LYS A 424 4.69 29.50 46.18
C LYS A 424 3.85 29.90 47.39
N LYS A 425 4.25 29.47 48.58
CA LYS A 425 3.54 29.78 49.82
C LYS A 425 3.51 31.30 50.09
N GLY A 426 2.30 31.89 50.06
CA GLY A 426 2.06 33.31 50.38
C GLY A 426 1.64 34.22 49.23
N SER A 427 1.47 33.72 47.99
CA SER A 427 0.93 34.52 46.88
C SER A 427 -0.61 34.52 46.84
N SER A 428 -1.20 35.67 46.48
CA SER A 428 -2.66 35.78 46.25
C SER A 428 -3.06 35.05 44.97
N ARG A 429 -4.08 34.19 45.04
CA ARG A 429 -4.54 33.30 43.96
C ARG A 429 -5.66 33.90 43.10
N ASP A 430 -6.12 35.11 43.40
CA ASP A 430 -7.36 35.67 42.83
C ASP A 430 -7.21 36.25 41.41
N ALA A 431 -6.00 36.30 40.86
CA ALA A 431 -5.69 36.89 39.55
C ALA A 431 -4.87 35.98 38.60
N GLU A 432 -4.75 34.68 38.88
CA GLU A 432 -3.86 33.78 38.11
C GLU A 432 -4.58 33.08 36.94
N GLU A 433 -4.15 33.34 35.70
CA GLU A 433 -4.71 32.69 34.51
C GLU A 433 -3.97 31.39 34.13
N CYS A 434 -4.67 30.27 34.23
CA CYS A 434 -4.19 28.95 33.87
C CYS A 434 -4.53 28.57 32.42
N VAL A 435 -3.54 28.65 31.54
CA VAL A 435 -3.63 28.23 30.13
C VAL A 435 -3.25 26.76 29.96
N HIS A 436 -4.16 25.91 29.50
CA HIS A 436 -3.95 24.46 29.42
C HIS A 436 -4.70 23.81 28.24
N HIS A 437 -4.33 22.57 27.91
CA HIS A 437 -5.07 21.72 26.99
C HIS A 437 -6.02 20.78 27.75
N PRO A 438 -7.35 20.87 27.53
CA PRO A 438 -8.32 19.92 28.11
C PRO A 438 -8.37 18.58 27.37
N GLY A 439 -7.79 18.52 26.16
CA GLY A 439 -7.79 17.34 25.31
C GLY A 439 -6.61 16.40 25.58
N VAL A 440 -6.74 15.16 25.11
CA VAL A 440 -5.68 14.15 25.18
C VAL A 440 -4.70 14.29 24.02
N PRO A 441 -3.41 13.97 24.20
CA PRO A 441 -2.47 13.83 23.09
C PRO A 441 -2.98 12.82 22.05
N ILE A 442 -2.93 13.19 20.77
CA ILE A 442 -3.24 12.34 19.62
C ILE A 442 -1.98 12.23 18.76
N PHE A 443 -1.61 11.00 18.43
CA PHE A 443 -0.52 10.66 17.50
C PHE A 443 -1.11 9.80 16.37
N HIS A 444 -1.34 10.40 15.20
CA HIS A 444 -1.88 9.69 14.04
C HIS A 444 -1.26 10.26 12.76
N GLU A 445 -0.93 9.39 11.80
CA GLU A 445 -0.40 9.76 10.48
C GLU A 445 0.86 10.65 10.53
N GLY A 446 1.79 10.38 11.46
CA GLY A 446 3.03 11.16 11.59
C GLY A 446 2.85 12.55 12.21
N SER A 447 1.61 12.97 12.48
CA SER A 447 1.26 14.23 13.13
C SER A 447 0.94 14.05 14.61
N LYS A 448 1.36 15.01 15.43
CA LYS A 448 1.23 15.04 16.89
C LYS A 448 0.44 16.29 17.28
N GLY A 449 -0.52 16.17 18.18
CA GLY A 449 -1.31 17.32 18.64
C GLY A 449 -2.24 16.95 19.79
N TYR A 450 -3.03 17.90 20.29
CA TYR A 450 -4.02 17.63 21.33
C TYR A 450 -5.42 17.52 20.72
N SER A 451 -6.27 16.63 21.24
CA SER A 451 -7.64 16.43 20.76
C SER A 451 -8.51 17.68 20.83
N CYS A 452 -8.15 18.63 21.70
CA CYS A 452 -8.87 19.88 21.90
C CYS A 452 -8.55 21.00 20.92
N CYS A 453 -7.50 20.89 20.09
CA CYS A 453 -7.14 21.95 19.15
C CYS A 453 -6.68 21.39 17.80
N LYS A 454 -6.93 22.14 16.71
CA LYS A 454 -6.61 21.71 15.33
C LYS A 454 -5.11 21.77 14.98
N ARG A 455 -4.28 22.42 15.80
CA ARG A 455 -2.84 22.55 15.58
C ARG A 455 -2.17 21.17 15.73
N ARG A 456 -1.45 20.75 14.67
CA ARG A 456 -0.68 19.52 14.58
C ARG A 456 0.77 19.86 14.24
N VAL A 457 1.72 19.11 14.77
CA VAL A 457 3.15 19.25 14.51
C VAL A 457 3.76 17.88 14.19
N LEU A 458 4.83 17.87 13.40
CA LEU A 458 5.46 16.61 12.95
C LEU A 458 6.54 16.15 13.95
N GLU A 459 7.25 17.11 14.55
CA GLU A 459 8.33 16.85 15.52
C GLU A 459 7.82 16.78 16.96
N PHE A 460 8.46 15.95 17.79
CA PHE A 460 8.04 15.74 19.18
C PHE A 460 8.34 16.94 20.08
N ASP A 461 9.48 17.60 19.90
CA ASP A 461 9.85 18.76 20.72
C ASP A 461 8.92 19.94 20.47
N GLN A 462 8.47 20.12 19.22
CA GLN A 462 7.43 21.10 18.89
C GLN A 462 6.07 20.76 19.51
N PHE A 463 5.78 19.47 19.74
CA PHE A 463 4.54 19.03 20.38
C PHE A 463 4.52 19.37 21.87
N MET A 464 5.66 19.24 22.55
CA MET A 464 5.82 19.63 23.96
C MET A 464 5.65 21.14 24.16
N ASN A 465 5.96 21.93 23.12
CA ASN A 465 5.89 23.39 23.13
C ASN A 465 4.56 23.98 22.62
N ILE A 466 3.53 23.16 22.39
CA ILE A 466 2.22 23.67 21.99
C ILE A 466 1.59 24.41 23.18
N ALA A 467 1.31 25.70 23.01
CA ALA A 467 0.62 26.52 24.00
C ALA A 467 -0.82 26.05 24.22
N GLY A 468 -1.25 26.00 25.49
CA GLY A 468 -2.59 25.57 25.89
C GLY A 468 -3.71 26.35 25.17
N CYS A 469 -4.83 25.69 24.88
CA CYS A 469 -5.93 26.29 24.10
C CYS A 469 -7.16 26.69 24.92
N LYS A 470 -7.16 26.53 26.25
CA LYS A 470 -8.17 27.10 27.14
C LYS A 470 -7.52 27.80 28.34
N THR A 471 -8.07 28.95 28.72
CA THR A 471 -7.67 29.72 29.90
C THR A 471 -8.73 29.60 31.00
N LYS A 472 -8.31 29.35 32.24
CA LYS A 472 -9.17 29.35 33.44
C LYS A 472 -8.58 30.26 34.52
N LYS A 473 -9.42 30.82 35.39
CA LYS A 473 -9.03 31.85 36.38
C LYS A 473 -8.22 31.37 37.59
N GLN A 474 -7.94 30.07 37.72
CA GLN A 474 -7.13 29.50 38.82
C GLN A 474 -6.46 28.19 38.40
N HIS A 475 -5.28 27.89 38.93
CA HIS A 475 -4.55 26.63 38.74
C HIS A 475 -5.09 25.51 39.65
N LEU A 476 -5.01 24.25 39.17
CA LEU A 476 -5.41 23.06 39.94
C LEU A 476 -4.19 22.37 40.53
N PHE A 477 -4.10 22.23 41.85
CA PHE A 477 -2.96 21.60 42.52
C PHE A 477 -3.33 20.32 43.27
N VAL A 478 -4.52 20.24 43.87
CA VAL A 478 -4.90 19.12 44.76
C VAL A 478 -5.89 18.19 44.05
N GLY A 479 -6.96 18.73 43.43
CA GLY A 479 -8.02 17.96 42.75
C GLY A 479 -8.91 17.15 43.72
N SER A 480 -10.21 16.96 43.42
CA SER A 480 -11.09 16.19 44.31
C SER A 480 -10.70 14.72 44.37
N SER A 481 -10.68 14.19 45.58
CA SER A 481 -10.48 12.77 45.86
C SER A 481 -11.61 11.93 45.26
N LYS A 482 -11.37 11.30 44.10
CA LYS A 482 -12.17 10.15 43.66
C LYS A 482 -12.03 9.05 44.72
N LYS A 483 -13.15 8.68 45.35
CA LYS A 483 -13.32 7.44 46.12
C LYS A 483 -13.04 6.24 45.21
N ASN A 484 -11.77 5.86 45.07
CA ASN A 484 -11.46 4.46 44.83
C ASN A 484 -11.84 3.72 46.11
N LYS A 485 -12.64 2.66 45.99
CA LYS A 485 -12.81 1.68 47.06
C LYS A 485 -11.43 1.10 47.36
N THR A 486 -10.71 1.74 48.27
CA THR A 486 -9.71 1.10 49.09
C THR A 486 -10.45 0.15 50.01
N ASP A 487 -10.59 -1.10 49.58
CA ASP A 487 -10.72 -2.17 50.57
C ASP A 487 -9.43 -2.16 51.40
N ALA A 488 -9.61 -2.29 52.70
CA ALA A 488 -8.58 -2.11 53.71
C ALA A 488 -7.39 -3.04 53.47
N GLY A 489 -6.24 -2.45 53.14
CA GLY A 489 -4.95 -3.14 53.11
C GLY A 489 -4.07 -2.75 51.92
N GLY A 490 -3.41 -1.59 51.97
CA GLY A 490 -2.10 -1.26 51.37
C GLY A 490 -1.67 -1.73 49.96
N GLU A 491 -2.51 -2.32 49.12
CA GLU A 491 -2.14 -2.95 47.85
C GLU A 491 -2.87 -2.30 46.66
N ASP A 492 -2.10 -1.87 45.64
CA ASP A 492 -2.65 -1.34 44.38
C ASP A 492 -3.07 -2.52 43.48
N VAL A 493 -4.38 -2.75 43.33
CA VAL A 493 -4.90 -3.84 42.49
C VAL A 493 -4.91 -3.44 41.01
N LEU A 494 -4.19 -4.18 40.18
CA LEU A 494 -4.18 -4.01 38.72
C LEU A 494 -5.36 -4.76 38.10
N THR A 495 -6.18 -4.07 37.28
CA THR A 495 -7.34 -4.67 36.61
C THR A 495 -7.03 -5.24 35.24
N THR A 496 -6.00 -4.75 34.53
CA THR A 496 -5.61 -5.25 33.21
C THR A 496 -4.10 -5.37 33.06
N VAL A 497 -3.64 -6.48 32.49
CA VAL A 497 -2.22 -6.73 32.15
C VAL A 497 -2.15 -7.11 30.67
N ARG A 498 -1.20 -6.49 29.95
CA ARG A 498 -0.94 -6.83 28.56
C ARG A 498 -0.49 -8.28 28.48
N HIS A 499 -1.09 -9.03 27.58
CA HIS A 499 -0.70 -10.39 27.27
C HIS A 499 -0.52 -10.56 25.76
N ASP A 500 0.24 -11.59 25.37
CA ASP A 500 0.49 -11.99 23.99
C ASP A 500 0.64 -13.50 23.95
N PHE A 501 0.36 -14.15 22.81
CA PHE A 501 0.55 -15.59 22.68
C PHE A 501 0.95 -15.99 21.27
N TYR A 502 1.69 -17.09 21.19
CA TYR A 502 1.91 -17.81 19.94
C TYR A 502 1.72 -19.30 20.20
N GLN A 503 1.57 -20.09 19.13
CA GLN A 503 1.30 -21.51 19.27
C GLN A 503 2.15 -22.35 18.32
N THR A 504 2.37 -23.58 18.74
CA THR A 504 2.92 -24.68 17.95
C THR A 504 1.81 -25.71 17.74
N PRO A 505 2.05 -26.80 16.98
CA PRO A 505 1.06 -27.88 16.87
C PRO A 505 0.65 -28.48 18.22
N ALA A 506 1.57 -28.58 19.17
CA ALA A 506 1.34 -29.23 20.47
C ALA A 506 1.10 -28.26 21.64
N ASN A 507 1.65 -27.05 21.60
CA ASN A 507 1.67 -26.13 22.74
C ASN A 507 1.18 -24.73 22.38
N VAL A 508 0.52 -24.06 23.31
CA VAL A 508 0.24 -22.62 23.30
C VAL A 508 1.16 -21.94 24.30
N ILE A 509 1.90 -20.93 23.86
CA ILE A 509 2.88 -20.21 24.70
C ILE A 509 2.36 -18.79 24.91
N ALA A 510 1.91 -18.49 26.13
CA ALA A 510 1.34 -17.20 26.50
C ALA A 510 2.31 -16.39 27.37
N SER A 511 2.40 -15.09 27.13
CA SER A 511 3.26 -14.15 27.86
C SER A 511 2.41 -13.04 28.49
N PHE A 512 2.41 -12.93 29.82
CA PHE A 512 1.79 -11.84 30.57
C PHE A 512 2.87 -10.84 31.02
N PHE A 513 2.79 -9.60 30.55
CA PHE A 513 3.82 -8.59 30.77
C PHE A 513 3.62 -7.85 32.09
N LEU A 514 4.20 -8.40 33.16
CA LEU A 514 4.27 -7.78 34.49
C LEU A 514 5.72 -7.79 34.98
N LYS A 515 6.23 -6.62 35.37
CA LYS A 515 7.62 -6.46 35.85
C LYS A 515 7.72 -6.80 37.34
N LYS A 516 8.87 -7.31 37.75
CA LYS A 516 9.21 -7.55 39.17
C LYS A 516 8.19 -8.41 39.93
N ILE A 517 7.76 -9.49 39.30
CA ILE A 517 6.88 -10.48 39.94
C ILE A 517 7.64 -11.16 41.09
N ASN A 518 7.05 -11.19 42.27
CA ASN A 518 7.61 -11.92 43.40
C ASN A 518 7.37 -13.43 43.20
N LYS A 519 8.46 -14.20 43.09
CA LYS A 519 8.38 -15.65 42.85
C LYS A 519 7.82 -16.45 44.02
N GLU A 520 7.94 -15.95 45.24
CA GLU A 520 7.53 -16.66 46.46
C GLU A 520 6.03 -16.52 46.72
N THR A 521 5.41 -15.45 46.21
CA THR A 521 4.00 -15.13 46.46
C THR A 521 3.11 -15.25 45.22
N ALA A 522 3.69 -15.41 44.03
CA ALA A 522 2.94 -15.65 42.80
C ALA A 522 2.30 -17.05 42.79
N LYS A 523 0.98 -17.11 42.53
CA LYS A 523 0.24 -18.35 42.32
C LYS A 523 -0.29 -18.39 40.88
N VAL A 524 -0.06 -19.53 40.23
CA VAL A 524 -0.52 -19.84 38.88
C VAL A 524 -1.16 -21.21 38.93
N GLU A 525 -2.48 -21.29 38.74
CA GLU A 525 -3.23 -22.55 38.74
C GLU A 525 -3.77 -22.83 37.33
N PHE A 526 -3.45 -24.02 36.81
CA PHE A 526 -3.93 -24.50 35.53
C PHE A 526 -5.18 -25.35 35.73
N GLN A 527 -6.26 -25.02 35.05
CA GLN A 527 -7.46 -25.84 34.95
C GLN A 527 -7.69 -26.19 33.48
N GLU A 528 -8.51 -27.20 33.20
CA GLU A 528 -8.71 -27.72 31.84
C GLU A 528 -9.13 -26.64 30.84
N LYS A 529 -9.95 -25.66 31.24
CA LYS A 529 -10.45 -24.59 30.36
C LYS A 529 -10.27 -23.18 30.94
N GLN A 530 -9.50 -23.05 32.01
CA GLN A 530 -9.34 -21.78 32.72
C GLN A 530 -7.96 -21.71 33.36
N LEU A 531 -7.42 -20.51 33.42
CA LEU A 531 -6.17 -20.21 34.10
C LEU A 531 -6.45 -19.18 35.20
N VAL A 532 -6.02 -19.48 36.42
CA VAL A 532 -6.16 -18.57 37.56
C VAL A 532 -4.78 -18.00 37.90
N LEU A 533 -4.66 -16.68 37.82
CA LEU A 533 -3.44 -15.93 38.09
C LEU A 533 -3.63 -15.07 39.33
N ASP A 534 -2.70 -15.18 40.28
CA ASP A 534 -2.58 -14.28 41.43
C ASP A 534 -1.12 -13.87 41.57
N LEU A 535 -0.77 -12.72 41.00
CA LEU A 535 0.60 -12.25 40.85
C LEU A 535 0.82 -10.98 41.67
N THR A 536 1.80 -11.00 42.56
CA THR A 536 2.22 -9.85 43.37
C THR A 536 3.54 -9.31 42.85
N THR A 537 3.71 -7.98 42.89
CA THR A 537 4.95 -7.30 42.48
C THR A 537 5.73 -6.83 43.69
N THR A 538 7.05 -6.71 43.56
CA THR A 538 7.94 -6.16 44.60
C THR A 538 8.05 -4.63 44.55
N ASP A 539 7.11 -3.94 43.90
CA ASP A 539 7.09 -2.47 43.88
C ASP A 539 6.61 -1.92 45.25
N SER A 540 6.89 -0.65 45.53
CA SER A 540 6.41 0.06 46.73
C SER A 540 5.56 1.25 46.28
N PRO A 541 4.23 1.22 46.40
CA PRO A 541 3.42 0.16 47.01
C PRO A 541 3.33 -1.13 46.15
N PRO A 542 3.14 -2.31 46.77
CA PRO A 542 3.04 -3.58 46.06
C PRO A 542 1.77 -3.61 45.21
N LYS A 543 1.93 -3.97 43.95
CA LYS A 543 0.80 -4.17 43.02
C LYS A 543 0.44 -5.63 42.93
N ARG A 544 -0.85 -5.93 42.97
CA ARG A 544 -1.39 -7.30 42.83
C ARG A 544 -2.28 -7.40 41.60
N TYR A 545 -2.03 -8.42 40.79
CA TYR A 545 -2.83 -8.76 39.62
C TYR A 545 -3.50 -10.11 39.86
N LYS A 546 -4.81 -10.07 40.08
CA LYS A 546 -5.65 -11.26 40.21
C LYS A 546 -6.55 -11.36 38.99
N ALA A 547 -6.42 -12.44 38.22
CA ALA A 547 -7.18 -12.62 37.00
C ALA A 547 -7.58 -14.08 36.77
N GLU A 548 -8.82 -14.23 36.34
CA GLU A 548 -9.35 -15.46 35.80
C GLU A 548 -9.36 -15.34 34.27
N VAL A 549 -8.63 -16.23 33.61
CA VAL A 549 -8.42 -16.22 32.16
C VAL A 549 -9.12 -17.46 31.58
N PRO A 550 -10.32 -17.32 31.01
CA PRO A 550 -11.01 -18.44 30.37
C PRO A 550 -10.31 -18.76 29.05
N LEU A 551 -9.85 -20.00 28.88
CA LEU A 551 -9.06 -20.41 27.73
C LEU A 551 -9.94 -20.79 26.54
N PHE A 552 -9.45 -20.55 25.32
CA PHE A 552 -10.19 -20.87 24.10
C PHE A 552 -10.54 -22.35 23.95
N ALA A 553 -9.58 -23.25 24.20
CA ALA A 553 -9.77 -24.69 24.17
C ALA A 553 -9.16 -25.39 25.38
N THR A 554 -9.34 -26.70 25.46
CA THR A 554 -8.92 -27.50 26.62
C THR A 554 -7.42 -27.77 26.62
N ILE A 555 -6.79 -27.64 27.79
CA ILE A 555 -5.36 -27.90 28.00
C ILE A 555 -5.14 -29.11 28.91
N ASP A 556 -3.98 -29.74 28.76
CA ASP A 556 -3.48 -30.74 29.71
C ASP A 556 -2.80 -30.01 30.87
N ALA A 557 -3.50 -29.89 32.00
CA ALA A 557 -3.05 -29.14 33.17
C ALA A 557 -1.79 -29.75 33.82
N GLU A 558 -1.61 -31.07 33.75
CA GLU A 558 -0.46 -31.76 34.34
C GLU A 558 0.83 -31.53 33.54
N LYS A 559 0.71 -31.40 32.21
CA LYS A 559 1.86 -31.15 31.33
C LYS A 559 2.15 -29.66 31.11
N SER A 560 1.24 -28.78 31.53
CA SER A 560 1.40 -27.33 31.40
C SER A 560 2.35 -26.77 32.46
N SER A 561 3.16 -25.78 32.11
CA SER A 561 4.18 -25.21 33.00
C SER A 561 4.27 -23.68 32.87
N PHE A 562 4.88 -23.03 33.87
CA PHE A 562 5.13 -21.60 33.84
C PHE A 562 6.56 -21.23 34.21
N LYS A 563 7.02 -20.08 33.73
CA LYS A 563 8.31 -19.49 34.05
C LYS A 563 8.15 -18.00 34.33
N ILE A 564 8.54 -17.58 35.53
CA ILE A 564 8.57 -16.17 35.92
C ILE A 564 9.90 -15.56 35.46
N LEU A 565 9.85 -14.60 34.54
CA LEU A 565 10.98 -13.80 34.07
C LEU A 565 10.89 -12.39 34.67
N GLY A 566 11.98 -11.62 34.60
CA GLY A 566 12.04 -10.28 35.23
C GLY A 566 11.04 -9.26 34.67
N THR A 567 10.62 -9.44 33.41
CA THR A 567 9.72 -8.52 32.69
C THR A 567 8.38 -9.12 32.31
N LYS A 568 8.19 -10.43 32.48
CA LYS A 568 6.99 -11.17 32.07
C LYS A 568 6.84 -12.52 32.78
N LEU A 569 5.62 -13.00 32.91
CA LEU A 569 5.29 -14.39 33.19
C LEU A 569 5.07 -15.11 31.85
N GLU A 570 5.77 -16.21 31.62
CA GLU A 570 5.61 -17.05 30.43
C GLU A 570 4.94 -18.37 30.84
N LEU A 571 3.91 -18.77 30.10
CA LEU A 571 3.14 -20.00 30.31
C LEU A 571 3.32 -20.88 29.07
N SER A 572 3.59 -22.16 29.29
CA SER A 572 3.60 -23.19 28.26
C SER A 572 2.42 -24.13 28.52
N LEU A 573 1.35 -23.95 27.75
CA LEU A 573 0.11 -24.71 27.86
C LEU A 573 0.11 -25.83 26.83
N VAL A 574 -0.05 -27.08 27.26
CA VAL A 574 -0.08 -28.23 26.36
C VAL A 574 -1.52 -28.45 25.87
N LYS A 575 -1.72 -28.52 24.55
CA LYS A 575 -3.04 -28.71 23.95
C LYS A 575 -3.51 -30.16 24.14
N SER A 576 -4.75 -30.34 24.58
CA SER A 576 -5.35 -31.68 24.72
C SER A 576 -5.89 -32.23 23.40
N ASP A 577 -6.38 -31.37 22.51
CA ASP A 577 -7.09 -31.72 21.26
C ASP A 577 -6.29 -31.38 19.99
N GLY A 578 -5.11 -30.77 20.12
CA GLY A 578 -4.29 -30.30 19.00
C GLY A 578 -4.91 -29.16 18.17
N SER A 579 -6.00 -28.54 18.66
CA SER A 579 -6.71 -27.49 17.93
C SER A 579 -5.86 -26.22 17.77
N SER A 580 -6.12 -25.45 16.71
CA SER A 580 -5.51 -24.13 16.52
C SER A 580 -6.32 -23.08 17.26
N TRP A 581 -5.65 -22.25 18.07
CA TRP A 581 -6.29 -21.23 18.89
C TRP A 581 -6.29 -19.88 18.15
N PRO A 582 -7.44 -19.34 17.72
CA PRO A 582 -7.54 -18.01 17.11
C PRO A 582 -7.33 -16.88 18.10
N VAL A 583 -7.69 -17.11 19.37
CA VAL A 583 -7.54 -16.18 20.49
C VAL A 583 -7.07 -16.95 21.71
N LEU A 584 -6.40 -16.29 22.65
CA LEU A 584 -5.99 -16.92 23.91
C LEU A 584 -7.19 -17.14 24.82
N ARG A 585 -8.03 -16.10 24.94
CA ARG A 585 -9.20 -16.12 25.81
C ARG A 585 -10.46 -16.44 25.03
N SER A 586 -11.39 -17.20 25.62
CA SER A 586 -12.66 -17.51 24.96
C SER A 586 -13.62 -16.32 24.88
N ASP A 587 -13.40 -15.28 25.68
CA ASP A 587 -14.20 -14.03 25.72
C ASP A 587 -13.66 -12.94 24.77
N ASP A 588 -12.54 -13.18 24.08
CA ASP A 588 -12.00 -12.25 23.09
C ASP A 588 -12.71 -12.38 21.73
N ALA A 589 -12.88 -11.25 21.05
CA ALA A 589 -13.44 -11.23 19.69
C ALA A 589 -12.49 -11.92 18.70
N LEU A 590 -13.04 -12.79 17.86
CA LEU A 590 -12.30 -13.47 16.79
C LEU A 590 -11.81 -12.45 15.76
N THR A 591 -10.56 -12.00 15.91
CA THR A 591 -9.88 -11.23 14.87
C THR A 591 -9.43 -12.19 13.78
N GLY A 592 -9.98 -12.05 12.56
CA GLY A 592 -9.60 -12.88 11.41
C GLY A 592 -8.13 -12.72 11.02
N GLU A 593 -7.60 -13.80 10.43
CA GLU A 593 -6.22 -14.12 10.01
C GLU A 593 -5.27 -14.64 11.11
N ILE A 594 -5.00 -15.95 11.05
CA ILE A 594 -3.87 -16.59 11.76
C ILE A 594 -2.83 -17.01 10.71
N LEU A 595 -1.60 -16.52 10.86
CA LEU A 595 -0.42 -17.03 10.16
C LEU A 595 0.00 -18.36 10.80
N GLN A 596 -0.37 -19.49 10.18
CA GLN A 596 0.14 -20.80 10.58
C GLN A 596 1.50 -21.04 9.94
N VAL A 597 2.58 -20.85 10.71
CA VAL A 597 3.93 -21.26 10.31
C VAL A 597 4.13 -22.73 10.68
N GLY A 598 3.98 -23.62 9.70
CA GLY A 598 4.30 -25.06 9.83
C GLY A 598 3.19 -25.98 9.30
N ARG A 599 3.53 -26.78 8.27
CA ARG A 599 2.67 -27.87 7.76
C ARG A 599 2.35 -28.86 8.88
N ALA A 600 1.08 -29.13 9.13
CA ALA A 600 0.66 -30.38 9.77
C ALA A 600 0.51 -31.45 8.69
N GLY A 601 1.36 -32.48 8.77
CA GLY A 601 1.25 -33.68 7.96
C GLY A 601 -0.03 -34.45 8.27
N ARG A 602 -0.48 -35.21 7.29
CA ARG A 602 -1.47 -36.28 7.45
C ARG A 602 -1.00 -37.24 8.55
N ALA A 603 -1.87 -37.51 9.51
CA ALA A 603 -2.02 -38.79 10.18
C ALA A 603 -3.53 -39.01 10.38
#